data_AF-A0A556RJZ9-F1
#
_entry.id   AF-A0A556RJZ9-F1
#
_cell.length_a   1.000
_cell.length_b   1.000
_cell.length_c   1.000
_cell.angle_alpha   90.00
_cell.angle_beta   90.00
_cell.angle_gamma   90.00
#
_symmetry.space_group_name_H-M   'P 1'
#
loop_
_entity.id
_entity.type
_entity.pdbx_description
1 polymer ?
#
loop_
_entity_poly.entity_id
_entity_poly.type
_entity_poly.pdbx_seq_one_letter_code
_entity_poly.pdbx_strand_id
1 'polypeptide(L)'
;MKDNFNSLHSVIGYEFNHGRSIKLTNMYCKANQNFDHLYAGNYCNLDGKLSDGNLCNYKGKLKFRRAWQETSNKTYSYTLYLIGKFDTSSIAHDILIDVEYNIGKRGHD
;
A
#
# COMPACT_ATOMS: atom_id res chain seq x y z
N MET A 1 14.14 -12.41 4.89
CA MET A 1 12.92 -11.63 4.56
C MET A 1 12.74 -11.69 3.06
N LYS A 2 11.53 -12.00 2.59
CA LYS A 2 11.24 -12.10 1.16
C LYS A 2 9.94 -11.37 0.90
N ASP A 3 10.06 -10.28 0.14
CA ASP A 3 8.94 -9.48 -0.29
C ASP A 3 8.72 -9.73 -1.78
N ASN A 4 7.45 -9.83 -2.18
CA ASN A 4 7.08 -10.01 -3.57
C ASN A 4 5.93 -9.08 -3.90
N PHE A 5 6.11 -8.30 -4.97
CA PHE A 5 5.12 -7.39 -5.48
C PHE A 5 4.92 -7.64 -6.97
N ASN A 6 3.67 -7.85 -7.37
CA ASN A 6 3.28 -7.92 -8.77
C ASN A 6 2.09 -7.00 -8.99
N SER A 7 2.13 -6.25 -10.09
CA SER A 7 1.00 -5.43 -10.50
C SER A 7 0.74 -5.59 -11.99
N LEU A 8 -0.53 -5.43 -12.35
CA LEU A 8 -0.98 -5.29 -13.72
C LEU A 8 -1.86 -4.06 -13.78
N HIS A 9 -1.57 -3.20 -14.74
CA HIS A 9 -2.33 -1.98 -14.97
C HIS A 9 -2.73 -1.92 -16.43
N SER A 10 -4.01 -1.67 -16.69
CA SER A 10 -4.56 -1.56 -18.03
C SER A 10 -5.45 -0.33 -18.12
N VAL A 11 -5.27 0.41 -19.21
CA VAL A 11 -6.04 1.61 -19.51
C VAL A 11 -6.60 1.46 -20.90
N ILE A 12 -7.92 1.58 -21.02
CA ILE A 12 -8.64 1.56 -22.28
C ILE A 12 -9.41 2.86 -22.37
N GLY A 13 -9.24 3.59 -23.46
CA GLY A 13 -9.91 4.87 -23.69
C GLY A 13 -10.57 4.91 -25.04
N TYR A 14 -11.64 5.68 -25.15
CA TYR A 14 -12.26 6.03 -26.40
C TYR A 14 -12.65 7.50 -26.39
N GLU A 15 -12.25 8.22 -27.43
CA GLU A 15 -12.63 9.61 -27.66
C GLU A 15 -13.81 9.65 -28.63
N PHE A 16 -14.93 10.22 -28.17
CA PHE A 16 -16.13 10.35 -28.99
C PHE A 16 -15.99 11.51 -29.97
N ASN A 17 -15.40 12.62 -29.52
CA ASN A 17 -15.10 13.82 -30.30
C ASN A 17 -14.09 14.70 -29.54
N HIS A 18 -13.73 15.85 -30.12
CA HIS A 18 -12.89 16.85 -29.47
C HIS A 18 -13.55 17.34 -28.17
N GLY A 19 -13.08 16.82 -27.03
CA GLY A 19 -13.50 17.23 -25.70
C GLY A 19 -14.41 16.24 -24.97
N ARG A 20 -14.76 15.07 -25.53
CA ARG A 20 -15.52 14.04 -24.80
C ARG A 20 -14.90 12.66 -24.95
N SER A 21 -14.64 12.00 -23.84
CA SER A 21 -14.03 10.66 -23.83
C SER A 21 -14.50 9.82 -22.67
N ILE A 22 -14.45 8.51 -22.86
CA ILE A 22 -14.61 7.52 -21.80
C ILE A 22 -13.28 6.80 -21.58
N LYS A 23 -12.92 6.53 -20.34
CA LYS A 23 -11.70 5.81 -19.99
C LYS A 23 -12.03 4.77 -18.91
N LEU A 24 -11.65 3.53 -19.14
CA LEU A 24 -11.68 2.46 -18.16
C LEU A 24 -10.25 2.15 -17.73
N THR A 25 -9.99 2.25 -16.42
CA THR A 25 -8.72 1.88 -15.81
C THR A 25 -8.91 0.67 -14.92
N ASN A 26 -8.10 -0.35 -15.13
CA ASN A 26 -8.11 -1.59 -14.37
C ASN A 26 -6.74 -1.78 -13.70
N MET A 27 -6.74 -2.13 -12.42
CA MET A 27 -5.52 -2.39 -11.67
C MET A 27 -5.67 -3.68 -10.87
N TYR A 28 -4.65 -4.52 -10.95
CA TYR A 28 -4.47 -5.66 -10.06
C TYR A 28 -3.14 -5.49 -9.33
N CYS A 29 -3.14 -5.70 -8.02
CA CYS A 29 -1.95 -5.70 -7.20
C CYS A 29 -1.93 -6.93 -6.29
N LYS A 30 -0.80 -7.64 -6.26
CA LYS A 30 -0.49 -8.66 -5.26
C LYS A 30 0.78 -8.24 -4.51
N ALA A 31 0.67 -8.12 -3.20
CA ALA A 31 1.79 -7.81 -2.31
C ALA A 31 1.87 -8.86 -1.19
N ASN A 32 2.99 -9.58 -1.15
CA ASN A 32 3.32 -10.53 -0.10
C ASN A 32 4.54 -10.00 0.67
N GLN A 33 4.42 -9.93 1.99
CA GLN A 33 5.49 -9.48 2.88
C GLN A 33 5.69 -10.47 4.00
N ASN A 34 6.96 -10.65 4.40
CA ASN A 34 7.35 -11.51 5.51
C ASN A 34 8.47 -10.82 6.29
N PHE A 35 8.14 -10.39 7.51
CA PHE A 35 9.03 -9.59 8.33
C PHE A 35 9.06 -10.04 9.80
N ASP A 36 10.22 -9.81 10.41
CA ASP A 36 10.46 -9.99 11.83
C ASP A 36 10.44 -8.63 12.50
N HIS A 37 9.54 -8.46 13.45
CA HIS A 37 9.50 -7.29 14.30
C HIS A 37 10.32 -7.58 15.57
N LEU A 38 11.46 -6.91 15.71
CA LEU A 38 12.26 -6.91 16.94
C LEU A 38 11.92 -5.67 17.76
N TYR A 39 11.38 -5.84 18.97
CA TYR A 39 10.88 -4.73 19.78
C TYR A 39 11.11 -4.94 21.28
N ALA A 40 10.87 -3.89 22.07
CA ALA A 40 11.07 -3.88 23.53
C ALA A 40 12.45 -4.43 23.95
N GLY A 41 13.49 -4.03 23.21
CA GLY A 41 14.85 -4.48 23.45
C GLY A 41 15.62 -3.61 24.44
N ASN A 42 16.54 -4.23 25.16
CA ASN A 42 17.46 -3.56 26.07
C ASN A 42 18.88 -4.12 25.90
N TYR A 43 19.84 -3.20 25.85
CA TYR A 43 21.26 -3.52 25.78
C TYR A 43 21.84 -3.56 27.19
N CYS A 44 22.54 -4.64 27.50
CA CYS A 44 23.31 -4.76 28.73
C CYS A 44 24.75 -4.33 28.42
N ASN A 45 25.20 -3.24 29.02
CA ASN A 45 26.55 -2.71 28.78
C ASN A 45 27.64 -3.68 29.30
N LEU A 46 28.89 -3.35 29.00
CA LEU A 46 30.03 -4.19 29.39
C LEU A 46 30.22 -4.28 30.92
N ASP A 47 29.76 -3.27 31.67
CA ASP A 47 29.77 -3.28 33.13
C ASP A 47 28.66 -4.17 33.72
N GLY A 48 27.68 -4.59 32.91
CA GLY A 48 26.54 -5.41 33.33
C GLY A 48 25.37 -4.61 33.86
N LYS A 49 25.15 -3.41 33.31
CA LYS A 49 24.02 -2.54 33.62
C LYS A 49 23.20 -2.21 32.38
N LEU A 50 21.90 -2.05 32.59
CA LEU A 50 20.95 -1.51 31.61
C LEU A 50 20.99 0.03 31.60
N SER A 51 20.29 0.64 30.64
CA SER A 51 20.20 2.10 30.51
C SER A 51 19.54 2.79 31.71
N ASP A 52 18.73 2.07 32.49
CA ASP A 52 18.10 2.53 33.73
C ASP A 52 18.95 2.26 34.98
N GLY A 53 20.16 1.72 34.82
CA GLY A 53 21.09 1.40 35.91
C GLY A 53 20.87 0.04 36.56
N ASN A 54 19.81 -0.70 36.22
CA ASN A 54 19.55 -2.03 36.76
C ASN A 54 20.60 -3.05 36.31
N LEU A 55 20.95 -3.99 37.19
CA LEU A 55 21.89 -5.06 36.87
C LEU A 55 21.28 -6.04 35.85
N CYS A 56 22.12 -6.54 34.93
CA CYS A 56 21.74 -7.52 33.92
C CYS A 56 22.79 -8.64 33.79
N ASN A 57 22.33 -9.84 33.44
CA ASN A 57 23.16 -11.05 33.35
C ASN A 57 23.59 -11.42 31.91
N TYR A 58 23.40 -10.52 30.95
CA TYR A 58 23.73 -10.73 29.53
C TYR A 58 24.68 -9.65 29.01
N LYS A 59 25.79 -9.42 29.72
CA LYS A 59 26.78 -8.36 29.42
C LYS A 59 27.23 -8.36 27.96
N GLY A 60 27.26 -7.17 27.36
CA GLY A 60 27.66 -6.97 25.97
C GLY A 60 26.65 -7.47 24.94
N LYS A 61 25.44 -7.89 25.35
CA LYS A 61 24.41 -8.43 24.46
C LYS A 61 23.16 -7.54 24.48
N LEU A 62 22.45 -7.56 23.35
CA LEU A 62 21.11 -7.01 23.22
C LEU A 62 20.10 -8.14 23.45
N LYS A 63 19.10 -7.91 24.30
CA LYS A 63 17.93 -8.76 24.43
C LYS A 63 16.74 -8.04 23.83
N PHE A 64 15.90 -8.74 23.08
CA PHE A 64 14.71 -8.17 22.43
C PHE A 64 13.61 -9.23 22.38
N ARG A 65 12.38 -8.76 22.20
CA ARG A 65 11.25 -9.63 21.82
C ARG A 65 11.19 -9.69 20.30
N ARG A 66 10.86 -10.87 19.77
CA ARG A 66 10.65 -11.09 18.33
C ARG A 66 9.19 -11.47 18.11
N ALA A 67 8.53 -10.76 17.20
CA ALA A 67 7.26 -11.19 16.62
C ALA A 67 7.43 -11.35 15.12
N TRP A 68 7.10 -12.53 14.61
CA TRP A 68 7.10 -12.79 13.18
C TRP A 68 5.71 -12.50 12.61
N GLN A 69 5.66 -11.84 11.44
CA GLN A 69 4.42 -11.53 10.75
C GLN A 69 4.57 -11.76 9.24
N GLU A 70 3.51 -12.29 8.64
CA GLU A 70 3.40 -12.46 7.20
C GLU A 70 2.02 -11.99 6.74
N THR A 71 2.02 -11.31 5.60
CA THR A 71 0.80 -10.72 5.04
C THR A 71 0.77 -10.92 3.53
N SER A 72 -0.33 -11.46 3.02
CA SER A 72 -0.63 -11.58 1.59
C SER A 72 -1.86 -10.73 1.28
N ASN A 73 -1.70 -9.71 0.44
CA ASN A 73 -2.78 -8.83 0.03
C ASN A 73 -2.95 -8.89 -1.50
N LYS A 74 -4.19 -9.05 -1.95
CA LYS A 74 -4.58 -8.96 -3.36
C LYS A 74 -5.66 -7.90 -3.50
N THR A 75 -5.47 -6.94 -4.40
CA THR A 75 -6.42 -5.86 -4.67
C THR A 75 -6.74 -5.82 -6.14
N TYR A 76 -8.02 -5.66 -6.46
CA TYR A 76 -8.52 -5.36 -7.80
C TYR A 76 -9.28 -4.04 -7.77
N SER A 77 -8.97 -3.17 -8.70
CA SER A 77 -9.55 -1.83 -8.84
C SER A 77 -10.03 -1.61 -10.27
N TYR A 78 -11.20 -1.02 -10.40
CA TYR A 78 -11.83 -0.65 -11.65
C TYR A 78 -12.32 0.79 -11.54
N THR A 79 -11.87 1.66 -12.42
CA THR A 79 -12.33 3.05 -12.46
C THR A 79 -12.82 3.38 -13.85
N LEU A 80 -14.09 3.77 -13.96
CA LEU A 80 -14.68 4.29 -15.18
C LEU A 80 -14.74 5.81 -15.09
N TYR A 81 -14.10 6.49 -16.04
CA TYR A 81 -14.10 7.94 -16.15
C TYR A 81 -14.92 8.37 -17.37
N LEU A 82 -15.74 9.39 -17.19
CA LEU A 82 -16.41 10.15 -18.23
C LEU A 82 -15.87 11.57 -18.19
N ILE A 83 -15.25 11.99 -19.30
CA ILE A 83 -14.66 13.31 -19.47
C ILE A 83 -15.48 14.02 -20.54
N GLY A 84 -15.85 15.27 -20.30
CA GLY A 84 -16.66 16.03 -21.24
C GLY A 84 -16.49 17.52 -21.14
N LYS A 85 -16.46 18.18 -22.30
CA LYS A 85 -16.66 19.62 -22.46
C LYS A 85 -18.07 19.90 -22.98
N PHE A 86 -18.74 20.91 -22.40
CA PHE A 86 -20.02 21.41 -22.91
C PHE A 86 -20.21 22.90 -22.62
N ASP A 87 -20.88 23.58 -23.54
CA ASP A 87 -21.18 25.00 -23.41
C ASP A 87 -22.67 25.19 -23.11
N THR A 88 -22.98 25.84 -21.99
CA THR A 88 -24.33 26.33 -21.68
C THR A 88 -24.38 27.83 -21.98
N SER A 89 -24.47 28.19 -23.26
CA SER A 89 -24.58 29.57 -23.78
C SER A 89 -23.47 30.53 -23.32
N SER A 90 -23.51 31.00 -22.07
CA SER A 90 -22.53 31.92 -21.47
C SER A 90 -21.44 31.24 -20.66
N ILE A 91 -21.52 29.93 -20.42
CA ILE A 91 -20.59 29.19 -19.55
C ILE A 91 -20.07 27.94 -20.26
N ALA A 92 -18.75 27.83 -20.39
CA ALA A 92 -18.07 26.61 -20.80
C ALA A 92 -17.77 25.74 -19.58
N HIS A 93 -18.05 24.44 -19.67
CA HIS A 93 -17.86 23.48 -18.59
C HIS A 93 -16.89 22.39 -19.03
N ASP A 94 -15.91 22.10 -18.17
CA ASP A 94 -15.03 20.94 -18.25
C ASP A 94 -15.39 20.01 -17.09
N ILE A 95 -15.94 18.83 -17.40
CA ILE A 95 -16.41 17.87 -16.40
C ILE A 95 -15.61 16.56 -16.49
N LEU A 96 -15.27 16.06 -15.30
CA LEU A 96 -14.82 14.71 -15.04
C LEU A 96 -15.79 14.09 -14.04
N ILE A 97 -16.38 12.95 -14.40
CA ILE A 97 -17.16 12.12 -13.48
C ILE A 97 -16.55 10.73 -13.52
N ASP A 98 -16.36 10.13 -12.35
CA ASP A 98 -15.88 8.76 -12.27
C ASP A 98 -16.66 7.92 -11.27
N VAL A 99 -16.60 6.62 -11.51
CA VAL A 99 -17.09 5.58 -10.60
C VAL A 99 -15.95 4.60 -10.39
N GLU A 100 -15.57 4.43 -9.13
CA GLU A 100 -14.51 3.53 -8.73
C GLU A 100 -15.06 2.36 -7.92
N TYR A 101 -14.59 1.15 -8.25
CA TYR A 101 -14.86 -0.06 -7.50
C TYR A 101 -13.55 -0.75 -7.11
N ASN A 102 -13.40 -1.02 -5.82
CA ASN A 102 -12.23 -1.68 -5.25
C ASN A 102 -12.65 -2.91 -4.44
N ILE A 103 -11.94 -4.02 -4.64
CA ILE A 103 -12.05 -5.20 -3.78
C ILE A 103 -10.67 -5.68 -3.36
N GLY A 104 -10.51 -5.84 -2.05
CA GLY A 104 -9.30 -6.37 -1.43
C GLY A 104 -9.57 -7.72 -0.77
N LYS A 105 -8.62 -8.65 -0.90
CA LYS A 105 -8.54 -9.86 -0.09
C LYS A 105 -7.22 -9.85 0.67
N ARG A 106 -7.30 -10.03 1.98
CA ARG A 106 -6.15 -10.20 2.86
C ARG A 106 -6.16 -11.62 3.38
N GLY A 107 -5.03 -12.30 3.35
CA GLY A 107 -4.89 -13.65 3.82
C GLY A 107 -3.46 -13.96 4.27
N HIS A 108 -3.30 -15.17 4.78
CA HIS A 108 -2.02 -15.85 4.89
C HIS A 108 -2.00 -16.87 3.74
N ASP A 109 -0.99 -16.78 2.86
CA ASP A 109 -0.76 -17.81 1.83
C ASP A 109 -0.18 -19.07 2.51
#